data_AF-A0A9E4VCB6-F1
#
_entry.id   AF-A0A9E4VCB6-F1
#
_cell.length_a   1.000
_cell.length_b   1.000
_cell.length_c   1.000
_cell.angle_alpha   90.00
_cell.angle_beta   90.00
_cell.angle_gamma   90.00
#
_symmetry.space_group_name_H-M   'P 1'
#
loop_
_entity.id
_entity.type
_entity.pdbx_description
1 polymer ?
#
loop_
_entity_poly.entity_id
_entity_poly.type
_entity_poly.pdbx_seq_one_letter_code
_entity_poly.pdbx_strand_id
1 'polypeptide(L)'
;YFLGAKEACDRHDIPYEILTSSEVNKRFPGYRFPEEVTSVYQADGGFLLPERCIVCHVQAAEEAGAEIHSLETVLDWEAQGEDVRVRTDRDTYTAGRLVVTAGAWAAKMVPQVATCAVPERQVLGWFQPTRPELFRPETFPVFGISTEEGRFYGFPAYSIPGFKIGRSHHLLQQVDPDLMDRDVHAEDEAVLRGFTSRYFPLAAGPALTLKTCMYTNTPDEHFLIGVLPDHPQVSVAAGFSGHGFKFASVIGEIMADLAQNGETGHDIGLFRLDRFSA
;
A
#
# COMPACT_ATOMS: atom_id res chain seq x y z
N TYR A 1 -5.20 7.51 15.72
CA TYR A 1 -4.24 8.01 14.71
C TYR A 1 -3.34 9.11 15.26
N PHE A 2 -3.87 10.27 15.64
CA PHE A 2 -3.08 11.41 16.14
C PHE A 2 -2.09 11.03 17.27
N LEU A 3 -2.56 10.41 18.35
CA LEU A 3 -1.72 10.04 19.49
C LEU A 3 -0.59 9.08 19.10
N GLY A 4 -0.90 8.04 18.32
CA GLY A 4 0.11 7.08 17.86
C GLY A 4 1.13 7.69 16.91
N ALA A 5 0.71 8.59 16.01
CA ALA A 5 1.64 9.32 15.15
C ALA A 5 2.58 10.23 15.95
N LYS A 6 2.03 10.96 16.93
CA LYS A 6 2.80 11.80 17.84
C LYS A 6 3.80 10.98 18.67
N GLU A 7 3.33 9.88 19.27
CA GLU A 7 4.17 9.00 20.09
C GLU A 7 5.30 8.37 19.26
N ALA A 8 5.02 7.96 18.02
CA ALA A 8 6.05 7.48 17.12
C ALA A 8 7.10 8.56 16.81
N CYS A 9 6.67 9.81 16.56
CA CYS A 9 7.60 10.90 16.35
C CYS A 9 8.45 11.20 17.60
N ASP A 10 7.83 11.25 18.77
CA ASP A 10 8.53 11.47 20.05
C ASP A 10 9.54 10.35 20.36
N ARG A 11 9.16 9.08 20.11
CA ARG A 11 10.01 7.91 20.41
C ARG A 11 11.22 7.81 19.49
N HIS A 12 11.09 8.26 18.25
CA HIS A 12 12.12 8.13 17.22
C HIS A 12 12.78 9.47 16.85
N ASP A 13 12.61 10.50 17.68
CA ASP A 13 13.17 11.85 17.49
C ASP A 13 12.90 12.43 16.09
N ILE A 14 11.70 12.18 15.54
CA ILE A 14 11.29 12.67 14.23
C ILE A 14 10.67 14.06 14.38
N PRO A 15 11.16 15.09 13.67
CA PRO A 15 10.57 16.43 13.72
C PRO A 15 9.10 16.44 13.28
N TYR A 16 8.26 17.14 14.05
CA TYR A 16 6.86 17.38 13.71
C TYR A 16 6.34 18.69 14.32
N GLU A 17 5.26 19.20 13.73
CA GLU A 17 4.47 20.30 14.28
C GLU A 17 3.06 19.78 14.64
N ILE A 18 2.52 20.23 15.77
CA ILE A 18 1.08 20.07 16.06
C ILE A 18 0.39 21.31 15.53
N LEU A 19 -0.54 21.12 14.60
CA LEU A 19 -1.33 22.21 14.02
C LEU A 19 -2.81 22.04 14.38
N THR A 20 -3.41 23.13 14.83
CA THR A 20 -4.87 23.26 14.92
C THR A 20 -5.49 23.32 13.53
N SER A 21 -6.79 23.05 13.44
CA SER A 21 -7.59 23.26 12.23
C SER A 21 -7.44 24.64 11.61
N SER A 22 -7.43 25.71 12.43
CA SER A 22 -7.23 27.09 11.98
C SER A 22 -5.85 27.30 11.34
N GLU A 23 -4.80 26.76 11.96
CA GLU A 23 -3.44 26.83 11.43
C GLU A 23 -3.30 26.04 10.12
N VAL A 24 -3.89 24.84 10.04
CA VAL A 24 -3.91 24.04 8.81
C VAL A 24 -4.65 24.78 7.70
N ASN A 25 -5.87 25.25 7.95
CA ASN A 25 -6.68 25.96 6.94
C ASN A 25 -6.00 27.27 6.47
N LYS A 26 -5.26 27.95 7.36
CA LYS A 26 -4.50 29.16 7.01
C LYS A 26 -3.24 28.84 6.20
N ARG A 27 -2.47 27.83 6.61
CA ARG A 27 -1.20 27.45 5.98
C ARG A 27 -1.42 26.73 4.65
N PHE A 28 -2.49 25.93 4.54
CA PHE A 28 -2.84 25.13 3.38
C PHE A 28 -4.31 25.40 2.99
N PRO A 29 -4.60 26.47 2.24
CA PRO A 29 -5.98 26.92 1.96
C PRO A 29 -6.83 25.95 1.11
N GLY A 30 -6.26 24.84 0.63
CA GLY A 30 -7.00 23.74 0.03
C GLY A 30 -7.82 22.93 1.05
N TYR A 31 -7.44 22.96 2.32
CA TYR A 31 -8.15 22.32 3.43
C TYR A 31 -9.28 23.19 3.98
N ARG A 32 -10.35 22.55 4.44
CA ARG A 32 -11.43 23.16 5.22
C ARG A 32 -11.81 22.26 6.38
N PHE A 33 -10.92 22.17 7.36
CA PHE A 33 -11.16 21.40 8.57
C PHE A 33 -12.05 22.15 9.57
N PRO A 34 -12.96 21.44 10.26
CA PRO A 34 -13.71 21.99 11.38
C PRO A 34 -12.81 22.13 12.61
N GLU A 35 -13.28 22.86 13.63
CA GLU A 35 -12.44 23.29 14.76
C GLU A 35 -11.81 22.13 15.54
N GLU A 36 -12.47 20.98 15.58
CA GLU A 36 -12.13 19.80 16.37
C GLU A 36 -10.95 18.99 15.80
N VAL A 37 -10.54 19.27 14.55
CA VAL A 37 -9.43 18.53 13.92
C VAL A 37 -8.09 19.06 14.43
N THR A 38 -7.28 18.14 14.98
CA THR A 38 -5.88 18.38 15.33
C THR A 38 -4.98 17.53 14.43
N SER A 39 -3.89 18.12 13.93
CA SER A 39 -3.01 17.49 12.94
C SER A 39 -1.58 17.37 13.45
N VAL A 40 -0.94 16.22 13.16
CA VAL A 40 0.53 16.09 13.21
C VAL A 40 1.02 16.37 11.80
N TYR A 41 1.85 17.39 11.65
CA TYR A 41 2.47 17.77 10.38
C TYR A 41 3.95 17.43 10.39
N GLN A 42 4.42 16.73 9.36
CA GLN A 42 5.83 16.40 9.14
C GLN A 42 6.27 17.03 7.82
N ALA A 43 7.21 17.97 7.87
CA ALA A 43 7.68 18.70 6.69
C ALA A 43 8.41 17.78 5.68
N ASP A 44 9.02 16.74 6.20
CA ASP A 44 9.84 15.73 5.55
C ASP A 44 8.99 14.63 4.91
N GLY A 45 7.69 14.61 5.21
CA GLY A 45 6.73 13.67 4.66
C GLY A 45 6.52 13.89 3.15
N GLY A 46 6.19 12.81 2.44
CA GLY A 46 6.03 12.88 0.99
C GLY A 46 5.28 11.69 0.40
N PHE A 47 5.43 11.52 -0.90
CA PHE A 47 4.84 10.43 -1.65
C PHE A 47 5.80 9.88 -2.69
N LEU A 48 5.55 8.64 -3.09
CA LEU A 48 6.27 7.95 -4.15
C LEU A 48 5.38 7.88 -5.40
N LEU A 49 6.00 7.71 -6.57
CA LEU A 49 5.33 7.36 -7.82
C LEU A 49 5.47 5.85 -8.02
N PRO A 50 4.48 5.02 -7.62
CA PRO A 50 4.71 3.59 -7.44
C PRO A 50 5.14 2.87 -8.71
N GLU A 51 4.47 3.15 -9.82
CA GLU A 51 4.76 2.58 -11.14
C GLU A 51 6.20 2.93 -11.58
N ARG A 52 6.67 4.15 -11.32
CA ARG A 52 8.05 4.55 -11.64
C ARG A 52 9.08 3.87 -10.76
N CYS A 53 8.83 3.73 -9.46
CA CYS A 53 9.71 3.00 -8.56
C CYS A 53 9.87 1.53 -9.03
N ILE A 54 8.76 0.88 -9.42
CA ILE A 54 8.77 -0.50 -9.94
C ILE A 54 9.58 -0.58 -11.24
N VAL A 55 9.31 0.30 -12.22
CA VAL A 55 10.04 0.32 -13.48
C VAL A 55 11.55 0.52 -13.26
N CYS A 56 11.94 1.44 -12.39
CA CYS A 56 13.36 1.66 -12.07
C CYS A 56 14.02 0.43 -11.44
N HIS A 57 13.33 -0.28 -10.53
CA HIS A 57 13.86 -1.50 -9.92
C HIS A 57 13.98 -2.65 -10.92
N VAL A 58 12.99 -2.82 -11.81
CA VAL A 58 13.01 -3.85 -12.86
C VAL A 58 14.18 -3.59 -13.82
N GLN A 59 14.34 -2.35 -14.29
CA GLN A 59 15.45 -1.97 -15.18
C GLN A 59 16.81 -2.22 -14.52
N ALA A 60 16.99 -1.80 -13.28
CA ALA A 60 18.24 -2.02 -12.55
C ALA A 60 18.53 -3.53 -12.34
N ALA A 61 17.49 -4.34 -12.13
CA ALA A 61 17.64 -5.79 -12.01
C ALA A 61 18.05 -6.44 -13.35
N GLU A 62 17.43 -6.06 -14.46
CA GLU A 62 17.80 -6.53 -15.81
C GLU A 62 19.22 -6.13 -16.18
N GLU A 63 19.64 -4.89 -15.88
CA GLU A 63 21.01 -4.42 -16.08
C GLU A 63 22.03 -5.21 -15.24
N ALA A 64 21.62 -5.71 -14.08
CA ALA A 64 22.42 -6.60 -13.23
C ALA A 64 22.37 -8.08 -13.66
N GLY A 65 21.58 -8.42 -14.69
CA GLY A 65 21.48 -9.77 -15.26
C GLY A 65 20.27 -10.60 -14.79
N ALA A 66 19.29 -9.99 -14.13
CA ALA A 66 18.03 -10.69 -13.82
C ALA A 66 17.19 -10.91 -15.08
N GLU A 67 16.50 -12.04 -15.15
CA GLU A 67 15.55 -12.35 -16.22
C GLU A 67 14.12 -12.05 -15.77
N ILE A 68 13.36 -11.30 -16.58
CA ILE A 68 11.99 -10.88 -16.26
C ILE A 68 10.99 -11.54 -17.21
N HIS A 69 10.22 -12.47 -16.66
CA HIS A 69 9.18 -13.21 -17.35
C HIS A 69 7.82 -12.53 -17.15
N SER A 70 7.44 -11.68 -18.11
CA SER A 70 6.15 -10.99 -18.09
C SER A 70 5.05 -11.78 -18.81
N LEU A 71 3.79 -11.52 -18.41
CA LEU A 71 2.60 -12.22 -18.95
C LEU A 71 2.66 -13.75 -18.75
N GLU A 72 3.31 -14.20 -17.68
CA GLU A 72 3.50 -15.60 -17.37
C GLU A 72 3.00 -15.85 -15.95
N THR A 73 2.00 -16.74 -15.83
CA THR A 73 1.27 -16.94 -14.58
C THR A 73 1.82 -18.16 -13.87
N VAL A 74 2.32 -17.99 -12.64
CA VAL A 74 2.67 -19.12 -11.77
C VAL A 74 1.40 -19.88 -11.41
N LEU A 75 1.40 -21.19 -11.65
CA LEU A 75 0.29 -22.10 -11.38
C LEU A 75 0.46 -22.82 -10.05
N ASP A 76 1.67 -23.33 -9.79
CA ASP A 76 2.06 -23.92 -8.51
C ASP A 76 3.58 -23.94 -8.34
N TRP A 77 4.01 -24.36 -7.15
CA TRP A 77 5.40 -24.66 -6.83
C TRP A 77 5.47 -25.90 -5.93
N GLU A 78 6.61 -26.58 -5.96
CA GLU A 78 6.88 -27.76 -5.14
C GLU A 78 8.33 -27.71 -4.63
N ALA A 79 8.52 -27.98 -3.34
CA ALA A 79 9.85 -28.19 -2.76
C ALA A 79 10.42 -29.54 -3.23
N GLN A 80 11.66 -29.55 -3.74
CA GLN A 80 12.35 -30.75 -4.23
C GLN A 80 13.70 -30.91 -3.52
N GLY A 81 13.67 -31.43 -2.30
CA GLY A 81 14.85 -31.46 -1.44
C GLY A 81 15.25 -30.04 -1.03
N GLU A 82 16.45 -29.62 -1.43
CA GLU A 82 16.98 -28.27 -1.17
C GLU A 82 16.51 -27.23 -2.20
N ASP A 83 16.00 -27.69 -3.35
CA ASP A 83 15.54 -26.84 -4.44
C ASP A 83 14.02 -26.64 -4.40
N VAL A 84 13.53 -25.79 -5.29
CA VAL A 84 12.12 -25.53 -5.55
C VAL A 84 11.86 -25.55 -7.05
N ARG A 85 10.81 -26.24 -7.45
CA ARG A 85 10.26 -26.23 -8.80
C ARG A 85 9.08 -25.28 -8.85
N VAL A 86 9.02 -24.43 -9.86
CA VAL A 86 7.90 -23.51 -10.13
C VAL A 86 7.34 -23.82 -11.49
N ARG A 87 6.03 -24.07 -11.57
CA ARG A 87 5.33 -24.32 -12.83
C ARG A 87 4.50 -23.12 -13.20
N THR A 88 4.58 -22.72 -14.46
CA THR A 88 3.79 -21.62 -15.02
C THR A 88 2.86 -22.14 -16.11
N ASP A 89 2.08 -21.24 -16.71
CA ASP A 89 1.29 -21.51 -17.91
C ASP A 89 2.14 -21.62 -19.19
N ARG A 90 3.46 -21.43 -19.10
CA ARG A 90 4.39 -21.46 -20.24
C ARG A 90 5.54 -22.45 -20.09
N ASP A 91 6.09 -22.60 -18.89
CA ASP A 91 7.29 -23.38 -18.66
C ASP A 91 7.37 -23.93 -17.21
N THR A 92 8.49 -24.56 -16.88
CA THR A 92 8.84 -25.02 -15.54
C THR A 92 10.27 -24.61 -15.22
N TYR A 93 10.43 -23.93 -14.09
CA TYR A 93 11.72 -23.44 -13.60
C TYR A 93 12.13 -24.18 -12.34
N THR A 94 13.43 -24.23 -12.10
CA THR A 94 14.02 -24.74 -10.85
C THR A 94 15.00 -23.72 -10.30
N ALA A 95 14.95 -23.49 -9.00
CA ALA A 95 15.87 -22.62 -8.29
C ALA A 95 16.19 -23.20 -6.92
N GLY A 96 17.30 -22.76 -6.31
CA GLY A 96 17.62 -23.12 -4.93
C GLY A 96 16.74 -22.38 -3.91
N ARG A 97 16.08 -21.29 -4.30
CA ARG A 97 15.27 -20.44 -3.42
C ARG A 97 14.06 -19.86 -4.18
N LEU A 98 12.95 -19.69 -3.47
CA LEU A 98 11.73 -19.01 -3.96
C LEU A 98 11.35 -17.87 -3.02
N VAL A 99 11.00 -16.73 -3.61
CA VAL A 99 10.44 -15.58 -2.90
C VAL A 99 9.02 -15.36 -3.40
N VAL A 100 8.02 -15.49 -2.52
CA VAL A 100 6.60 -15.29 -2.88
C VAL A 100 6.14 -13.90 -2.44
N THR A 101 5.90 -13.02 -3.40
CA THR A 101 5.42 -11.64 -3.22
C THR A 101 4.18 -11.34 -4.08
N ALA A 102 3.30 -12.34 -4.23
CA ALA A 102 2.17 -12.32 -5.17
C ALA A 102 1.00 -11.38 -4.80
N GLY A 103 1.19 -10.43 -3.89
CA GLY A 103 0.17 -9.45 -3.49
C GLY A 103 -1.16 -10.12 -3.10
N ALA A 104 -2.24 -9.73 -3.77
CA ALA A 104 -3.58 -10.27 -3.53
C ALA A 104 -3.72 -11.77 -3.84
N TRP A 105 -2.81 -12.34 -4.62
CA TRP A 105 -2.79 -13.77 -4.95
C TRP A 105 -1.95 -14.60 -3.97
N ALA A 106 -1.31 -14.00 -2.96
CA ALA A 106 -0.43 -14.72 -2.03
C ALA A 106 -1.12 -15.92 -1.36
N ALA A 107 -2.39 -15.77 -0.96
CA ALA A 107 -3.19 -16.84 -0.38
C ALA A 107 -3.41 -18.05 -1.32
N LYS A 108 -3.38 -17.84 -2.64
CA LYS A 108 -3.50 -18.91 -3.64
C LYS A 108 -2.20 -19.68 -3.82
N MET A 109 -1.06 -19.05 -3.51
CA MET A 109 0.28 -19.63 -3.67
C MET A 109 0.82 -20.24 -2.38
N VAL A 110 0.43 -19.71 -1.22
CA VAL A 110 0.94 -20.10 0.10
C VAL A 110 -0.23 -20.29 1.06
N PRO A 111 -0.66 -21.55 1.33
CA PRO A 111 -1.79 -21.84 2.20
C PRO A 111 -1.65 -21.29 3.63
N GLN A 112 -0.42 -21.17 4.14
CA GLN A 112 -0.13 -20.67 5.49
C GLN A 112 -0.58 -19.21 5.70
N VAL A 113 -0.64 -18.40 4.63
CA VAL A 113 -1.16 -17.02 4.72
C VAL A 113 -2.62 -16.91 4.32
N ALA A 114 -3.25 -17.99 3.83
CA ALA A 114 -4.59 -17.91 3.25
C ALA A 114 -5.69 -17.56 4.26
N THR A 115 -5.50 -17.90 5.53
CA THR A 115 -6.46 -17.59 6.61
C THR A 115 -6.38 -16.14 7.08
N CYS A 116 -5.28 -15.44 6.78
CA CYS A 116 -5.00 -14.11 7.31
C CYS A 116 -4.69 -13.07 6.24
N ALA A 117 -4.47 -13.42 4.96
CA ALA A 117 -4.23 -12.45 3.88
C ALA A 117 -5.45 -12.35 2.97
N VAL A 118 -6.37 -11.42 3.27
CA VAL A 118 -7.66 -11.31 2.59
C VAL A 118 -7.67 -10.13 1.62
N PRO A 119 -7.85 -10.36 0.30
CA PRO A 119 -7.95 -9.28 -0.68
C PRO A 119 -9.22 -8.45 -0.50
N GLU A 120 -9.08 -7.14 -0.65
CA GLU A 120 -10.19 -6.19 -0.54
C GLU A 120 -10.12 -5.13 -1.65
N ARG A 121 -11.22 -4.96 -2.38
CA ARG A 121 -11.34 -3.97 -3.46
C ARG A 121 -11.31 -2.55 -2.89
N GLN A 122 -10.44 -1.72 -3.47
CA GLN A 122 -10.31 -0.30 -3.16
C GLN A 122 -10.60 0.55 -4.39
N VAL A 123 -11.11 1.77 -4.17
CA VAL A 123 -11.29 2.77 -5.23
C VAL A 123 -10.62 4.08 -4.87
N LEU A 124 -9.98 4.67 -5.88
CA LEU A 124 -9.33 5.97 -5.84
C LEU A 124 -10.05 6.91 -6.82
N GLY A 125 -10.19 8.18 -6.45
CA GLY A 125 -10.80 9.20 -7.27
C GLY A 125 -9.87 10.38 -7.49
N TRP A 126 -9.92 10.96 -8.70
CA TRP A 126 -9.28 12.21 -9.06
C TRP A 126 -10.35 13.21 -9.43
N PHE A 127 -10.44 14.31 -8.68
CA PHE A 127 -11.44 15.35 -8.89
C PHE A 127 -10.77 16.63 -9.38
N GLN A 128 -11.45 17.36 -10.27
CA GLN A 128 -10.95 18.62 -10.79
C GLN A 128 -11.10 19.73 -9.75
N PRO A 129 -10.01 20.35 -9.28
CA PRO A 129 -10.13 21.49 -8.39
C PRO A 129 -10.56 22.76 -9.13
N THR A 130 -11.37 23.59 -8.48
CA THR A 130 -11.74 24.93 -8.97
C THR A 130 -10.61 25.94 -8.79
N ARG A 131 -9.70 25.67 -7.85
CA ARG A 131 -8.45 26.41 -7.62
C ARG A 131 -7.22 25.48 -7.66
N PRO A 132 -6.81 25.00 -8.85
CA PRO A 132 -5.74 24.00 -8.98
C PRO A 132 -4.41 24.40 -8.34
N GLU A 133 -4.11 25.69 -8.26
CA GLU A 133 -2.90 26.23 -7.65
C GLU A 133 -2.81 25.98 -6.14
N LEU A 134 -3.93 25.65 -5.47
CA LEU A 134 -3.95 25.31 -4.05
C LEU A 134 -3.74 23.82 -3.77
N PHE A 135 -3.67 22.99 -4.82
CA PHE A 135 -3.54 21.53 -4.71
C PHE A 135 -2.27 21.01 -5.39
N ARG A 136 -1.24 21.84 -5.51
CA ARG A 136 0.07 21.45 -6.05
C ARG A 136 1.01 20.97 -4.93
N PRO A 137 2.03 20.14 -5.23
CA PRO A 137 2.97 19.65 -4.21
C PRO A 137 3.62 20.76 -3.36
N GLU A 138 3.85 21.94 -3.94
CA GLU A 138 4.47 23.07 -3.26
C GLU A 138 3.53 23.77 -2.25
N THR A 139 2.23 23.57 -2.38
CA THR A 139 1.20 24.31 -1.62
C THR A 139 0.27 23.41 -0.82
N PHE A 140 0.29 22.10 -1.06
CA PHE A 140 -0.66 21.14 -0.50
C PHE A 140 0.05 19.83 -0.09
N PRO A 141 0.14 19.54 1.22
CA PRO A 141 0.76 18.30 1.68
C PRO A 141 -0.11 17.09 1.39
N VAL A 142 0.53 15.93 1.24
CA VAL A 142 -0.16 14.64 1.34
C VAL A 142 -0.75 14.46 2.74
N PHE A 143 -1.80 13.67 2.85
CA PHE A 143 -2.46 13.48 4.14
C PHE A 143 -3.00 12.06 4.34
N GLY A 144 -3.13 11.71 5.61
CA GLY A 144 -4.04 10.70 6.11
C GLY A 144 -4.92 11.32 7.19
N ILE A 145 -6.24 11.22 7.03
CA ILE A 145 -7.23 11.78 7.96
C ILE A 145 -8.10 10.63 8.47
N SER A 146 -8.41 10.66 9.77
CA SER A 146 -9.37 9.75 10.39
C SER A 146 -10.49 10.57 11.00
N THR A 147 -11.72 10.36 10.55
CA THR A 147 -12.94 10.94 11.13
C THR A 147 -13.96 9.82 11.39
N GLU A 148 -15.16 10.19 11.86
CA GLU A 148 -16.28 9.27 11.99
C GLU A 148 -16.75 8.70 10.62
N GLU A 149 -16.46 9.40 9.51
CA GLU A 149 -16.76 8.94 8.15
C GLU A 149 -15.78 7.85 7.66
N GLY A 150 -14.69 7.64 8.41
CA GLY A 150 -13.66 6.64 8.14
C GLY A 150 -12.27 7.25 7.96
N ARG A 151 -11.35 6.42 7.46
CA ARG A 151 -9.97 6.83 7.19
C ARG A 151 -9.79 7.15 5.71
N PHE A 152 -9.35 8.35 5.42
CA PHE A 152 -9.09 8.84 4.07
C PHE A 152 -7.63 9.23 3.92
N TYR A 153 -7.15 9.19 2.70
CA TYR A 153 -5.83 9.67 2.34
C TYR A 153 -5.89 10.35 0.98
N GLY A 154 -4.95 11.26 0.73
CA GLY A 154 -4.96 11.99 -0.52
C GLY A 154 -3.64 12.65 -0.84
N PHE A 155 -3.55 13.11 -2.08
CA PHE A 155 -2.34 13.61 -2.67
C PHE A 155 -2.62 14.90 -3.44
N PRO A 156 -1.64 15.82 -3.49
CA PRO A 156 -1.70 16.94 -4.42
C PRO A 156 -1.81 16.44 -5.86
N ALA A 157 -2.30 17.30 -6.74
CA ALA A 157 -2.35 17.08 -8.18
C ALA A 157 -0.92 16.96 -8.73
N TYR A 158 -0.53 15.73 -9.07
CA TYR A 158 0.81 15.42 -9.57
C TYR A 158 0.79 14.15 -10.44
N SER A 159 1.46 14.19 -11.59
CA SER A 159 1.50 13.14 -12.64
C SER A 159 0.15 12.88 -13.32
N ILE A 160 -0.91 12.60 -12.56
CA ILE A 160 -2.28 12.44 -13.05
C ILE A 160 -3.06 13.74 -12.72
N PRO A 161 -3.77 14.35 -13.69
CA PRO A 161 -4.58 15.53 -13.42
C PRO A 161 -5.64 15.29 -12.34
N GLY A 162 -5.75 16.23 -11.40
CA GLY A 162 -6.78 16.25 -10.36
C GLY A 162 -6.25 16.00 -8.95
N PHE A 163 -7.04 16.42 -7.98
CA PHE A 163 -6.85 16.09 -6.56
C PHE A 163 -7.18 14.62 -6.34
N LYS A 164 -6.21 13.84 -5.87
CA LYS A 164 -6.37 12.40 -5.65
C LYS A 164 -6.83 12.13 -4.22
N ILE A 165 -7.85 11.28 -4.07
CA ILE A 165 -8.33 10.82 -2.77
C ILE A 165 -8.67 9.32 -2.82
N GLY A 166 -8.47 8.65 -1.68
CA GLY A 166 -8.93 7.30 -1.43
C GLY A 166 -9.46 7.17 0.00
N ARG A 167 -10.35 6.19 0.21
CA ARG A 167 -10.79 5.76 1.53
C ARG A 167 -10.13 4.41 1.83
N SER A 168 -9.44 4.30 2.97
CA SER A 168 -8.99 3.01 3.48
C SER A 168 -10.22 2.15 3.78
N HIS A 169 -10.17 0.89 3.37
CA HIS A 169 -11.28 -0.04 3.44
C HIS A 169 -12.54 0.43 2.70
N HIS A 170 -12.33 0.95 1.48
CA HIS A 170 -13.30 1.69 0.67
C HIS A 170 -14.78 1.35 0.91
N LEU A 171 -15.24 0.17 0.49
CA LEU A 171 -16.58 -0.36 0.76
C LEU A 171 -16.53 -1.70 1.51
N LEU A 172 -15.40 -2.06 2.11
CA LEU A 172 -15.18 -3.33 2.83
C LEU A 172 -15.46 -4.57 1.94
N GLN A 173 -15.26 -4.43 0.63
CA GLN A 173 -15.56 -5.47 -0.35
C GLN A 173 -14.41 -6.48 -0.40
N GLN A 174 -14.52 -7.56 0.38
CA GLN A 174 -13.65 -8.73 0.22
C GLN A 174 -13.90 -9.39 -1.13
N VAL A 175 -12.83 -9.74 -1.84
CA VAL A 175 -12.92 -10.21 -3.23
C VAL A 175 -11.96 -11.37 -3.49
N ASP A 176 -12.30 -12.20 -4.48
CA ASP A 176 -11.30 -13.01 -5.17
C ASP A 176 -10.56 -12.10 -6.16
N PRO A 177 -9.20 -12.03 -6.14
CA PRO A 177 -8.45 -11.13 -7.01
C PRO A 177 -8.58 -11.44 -8.51
N ASP A 178 -8.94 -12.67 -8.89
CA ASP A 178 -9.20 -13.05 -10.29
C ASP A 178 -10.60 -12.64 -10.77
N LEU A 179 -11.54 -12.51 -9.83
CA LEU A 179 -12.96 -12.23 -10.13
C LEU A 179 -13.39 -10.82 -9.68
N MET A 180 -12.47 -10.02 -9.14
CA MET A 180 -12.76 -8.69 -8.64
C MET A 180 -13.37 -7.83 -9.74
N ASP A 181 -14.51 -7.22 -9.43
CA ASP A 181 -15.10 -6.19 -10.28
C ASP A 181 -14.15 -4.98 -10.41
N ARG A 182 -13.69 -4.73 -11.63
CA ARG A 182 -12.76 -3.64 -11.95
C ARG A 182 -13.48 -2.37 -12.41
N ASP A 183 -14.77 -2.44 -12.69
CA ASP A 183 -15.57 -1.29 -13.04
C ASP A 183 -15.82 -0.43 -11.79
N VAL A 184 -16.06 0.86 -12.01
CA VAL A 184 -16.36 1.84 -10.96
C VAL A 184 -17.84 2.17 -10.98
N HIS A 185 -18.44 2.22 -9.80
CA HIS A 185 -19.89 2.43 -9.64
C HIS A 185 -20.19 3.78 -9.00
N ALA A 186 -21.44 4.23 -9.13
CA ALA A 186 -21.89 5.51 -8.57
C ALA A 186 -21.68 5.59 -7.04
N GLU A 187 -21.82 4.47 -6.33
CA GLU A 187 -21.55 4.40 -4.89
C GLU A 187 -20.07 4.58 -4.53
N ASP A 188 -19.16 4.14 -5.40
CA ASP A 188 -17.72 4.34 -5.21
C ASP A 188 -17.39 5.83 -5.24
N GLU A 189 -17.91 6.54 -6.24
CA GLU A 189 -17.72 7.99 -6.35
C GLU A 189 -18.40 8.73 -5.20
N ALA A 190 -19.63 8.32 -4.82
CA ALA A 190 -20.41 9.01 -3.80
C ALA A 190 -19.67 9.12 -2.45
N VAL A 191 -19.00 8.04 -2.03
CA VAL A 191 -18.21 8.01 -0.79
C VAL A 191 -17.04 8.99 -0.85
N LEU A 192 -16.28 8.98 -1.96
CA LEU A 192 -15.13 9.85 -2.13
C LEU A 192 -15.54 11.32 -2.29
N ARG A 193 -16.59 11.59 -3.06
CA ARG A 193 -17.15 12.92 -3.30
C ARG A 193 -17.73 13.52 -2.03
N GLY A 194 -18.42 12.72 -1.20
CA GLY A 194 -18.99 13.19 0.06
C GLY A 194 -17.92 13.77 0.99
N PHE A 195 -16.84 13.01 1.21
CA PHE A 195 -15.71 13.47 2.03
C PHE A 195 -14.99 14.67 1.40
N THR A 196 -14.74 14.62 0.09
CA THR A 196 -14.08 15.72 -0.64
C THR A 196 -14.88 17.02 -0.56
N SER A 197 -16.20 16.96 -0.72
CA SER A 197 -17.06 18.15 -0.65
C SER A 197 -17.06 18.82 0.71
N ARG A 198 -16.90 18.03 1.79
CA ARG A 198 -16.90 18.50 3.17
C ARG A 198 -15.56 19.15 3.55
N TYR A 199 -14.45 18.45 3.34
CA TYR A 199 -13.13 18.87 3.84
C TYR A 199 -12.24 19.55 2.78
N PHE A 200 -12.59 19.41 1.50
CA PHE A 200 -11.84 19.96 0.36
C PHE A 200 -12.81 20.54 -0.69
N PRO A 201 -13.69 21.48 -0.35
CA PRO A 201 -14.75 21.94 -1.26
C PRO A 201 -14.21 22.54 -2.57
N LEU A 202 -12.99 23.09 -2.55
CA LEU A 202 -12.32 23.60 -3.76
C LEU A 202 -11.73 22.50 -4.65
N ALA A 203 -11.66 21.26 -4.18
CA ALA A 203 -11.28 20.08 -4.95
C ALA A 203 -12.49 19.28 -5.46
N ALA A 204 -13.70 19.55 -4.97
CA ALA A 204 -14.90 18.74 -5.20
C ALA A 204 -15.60 18.99 -6.55
N GLY A 205 -14.85 19.34 -7.61
CA GLY A 205 -15.39 19.51 -8.96
C GLY A 205 -15.75 18.17 -9.64
N PRO A 206 -15.92 18.17 -10.97
CA PRO A 206 -16.16 16.95 -11.73
C PRO A 206 -15.10 15.86 -11.44
N ALA A 207 -15.55 14.60 -11.36
CA ALA A 207 -14.63 13.47 -11.32
C ALA A 207 -13.93 13.38 -12.69
N LEU A 208 -12.60 13.42 -12.68
CA LEU A 208 -11.79 13.28 -13.89
C LEU A 208 -11.53 11.81 -14.20
N THR A 209 -11.26 11.01 -13.18
CA THR A 209 -11.11 9.56 -13.30
C THR A 209 -11.31 8.91 -11.94
N LEU A 210 -11.78 7.67 -11.95
CA LEU A 210 -11.69 6.75 -10.83
C LEU A 210 -10.87 5.53 -11.26
N LYS A 211 -10.21 4.87 -10.30
CA LYS A 211 -9.46 3.63 -10.55
C LYS A 211 -9.70 2.64 -9.42
N THR A 212 -9.84 1.37 -9.77
CA THR A 212 -9.87 0.25 -8.83
C THR A 212 -8.45 -0.24 -8.51
N CYS A 213 -8.28 -0.78 -7.31
CA CYS A 213 -7.04 -1.34 -6.76
C CYS A 213 -7.40 -2.43 -5.74
N MET A 214 -6.41 -3.13 -5.19
CA MET A 214 -6.60 -4.10 -4.12
C MET A 214 -5.68 -3.83 -2.95
N TYR A 215 -6.24 -3.97 -1.75
CA TYR A 215 -5.48 -4.28 -0.55
C TYR A 215 -5.45 -5.79 -0.34
N THR A 216 -4.54 -6.24 0.51
CA THR A 216 -4.54 -7.59 1.06
C THR A 216 -4.32 -7.46 2.55
N ASN A 217 -5.41 -7.57 3.30
CA ASN A 217 -5.47 -7.19 4.70
C ASN A 217 -5.21 -8.37 5.60
N THR A 218 -4.45 -8.12 6.67
CA THR A 218 -4.31 -9.00 7.83
C THR A 218 -5.23 -8.57 8.96
N PRO A 219 -5.59 -9.47 9.91
CA PRO A 219 -6.47 -9.12 11.02
C PRO A 219 -5.98 -7.95 11.87
N ASP A 220 -4.67 -7.76 11.98
CA ASP A 220 -4.02 -6.68 12.74
C ASP A 220 -3.43 -5.56 11.86
N GLU A 221 -3.67 -5.62 10.54
CA GLU A 221 -3.09 -4.74 9.52
C GLU A 221 -1.54 -4.69 9.48
N HIS A 222 -0.84 -5.63 10.13
CA HIS A 222 0.61 -5.80 10.02
C HIS A 222 1.00 -6.77 8.89
N PHE A 223 2.21 -6.63 8.37
CA PHE A 223 2.68 -7.45 7.24
C PHE A 223 2.89 -8.91 7.64
N LEU A 224 2.96 -9.79 6.67
CA LEU A 224 3.36 -11.19 6.82
C LEU A 224 4.69 -11.36 6.10
N ILE A 225 5.79 -11.50 6.85
CA ILE A 225 7.15 -11.61 6.32
C ILE A 225 7.87 -12.73 7.04
N GLY A 226 8.47 -13.66 6.30
CA GLY A 226 9.31 -14.70 6.87
C GLY A 226 9.58 -15.87 5.94
N VAL A 227 10.32 -16.84 6.45
CA VAL A 227 10.58 -18.14 5.80
C VAL A 227 9.51 -19.13 6.21
N LEU A 228 9.07 -20.01 5.30
CA LEU A 228 8.13 -21.07 5.63
C LEU A 228 8.79 -22.12 6.52
N PRO A 229 8.20 -22.48 7.68
CA PRO A 229 8.81 -23.45 8.60
C PRO A 229 9.11 -24.81 7.97
N ASP A 230 8.20 -25.31 7.13
CA ASP A 230 8.32 -26.61 6.47
C ASP A 230 9.11 -26.55 5.14
N HIS A 231 9.42 -25.35 4.66
CA HIS A 231 10.09 -25.10 3.37
C HIS A 231 11.12 -23.98 3.52
N PRO A 232 12.29 -24.25 4.14
CA PRO A 232 13.29 -23.21 4.44
C PRO A 232 13.87 -22.53 3.19
N GLN A 233 13.71 -23.12 2.00
CA GLN A 233 14.06 -22.50 0.72
C GLN A 233 13.01 -21.50 0.21
N VAL A 234 11.87 -21.33 0.89
CA VAL A 234 10.76 -20.46 0.47
C VAL A 234 10.54 -19.36 1.49
N SER A 235 10.65 -18.11 1.04
CA SER A 235 10.32 -16.92 1.83
C SER A 235 9.10 -16.21 1.25
N VAL A 236 8.33 -15.55 2.11
CA VAL A 236 7.02 -14.96 1.77
C VAL A 236 6.95 -13.53 2.30
N ALA A 237 6.43 -12.63 1.48
CA ALA A 237 6.02 -11.28 1.88
C ALA A 237 4.60 -11.00 1.37
N ALA A 238 3.65 -10.85 2.28
CA ALA A 238 2.22 -10.69 1.97
C ALA A 238 1.50 -9.81 3.00
N GLY A 239 0.20 -9.60 2.82
CA GLY A 239 -0.63 -8.97 3.87
C GLY A 239 -0.31 -7.50 4.14
N PHE A 240 0.09 -6.75 3.12
CA PHE A 240 0.57 -5.37 3.26
C PHE A 240 -0.50 -4.34 3.66
N SER A 241 -1.76 -4.77 3.78
CA SER A 241 -2.87 -4.04 4.40
C SER A 241 -3.03 -2.60 3.92
N GLY A 242 -2.74 -2.37 2.64
CA GLY A 242 -2.89 -1.06 1.99
C GLY A 242 -1.86 0.00 2.35
N HIS A 243 -0.80 -0.35 3.07
CA HIS A 243 0.21 0.63 3.51
C HIS A 243 1.66 0.17 3.31
N GLY A 244 1.89 -0.95 2.62
CA GLY A 244 3.23 -1.52 2.39
C GLY A 244 4.12 -0.78 1.39
N PHE A 245 3.59 -0.03 0.42
CA PHE A 245 4.41 0.50 -0.68
C PHE A 245 5.56 1.41 -0.22
N LYS A 246 5.35 2.21 0.84
CA LYS A 246 6.40 3.08 1.39
C LYS A 246 7.60 2.31 1.95
N PHE A 247 7.44 1.01 2.21
CA PHE A 247 8.46 0.10 2.72
C PHE A 247 9.01 -0.83 1.63
N ALA A 248 8.56 -0.71 0.38
CA ALA A 248 8.89 -1.67 -0.68
C ALA A 248 10.41 -1.82 -0.91
N SER A 249 11.18 -0.73 -0.76
CA SER A 249 12.65 -0.77 -0.87
C SER A 249 13.28 -1.65 0.22
N VAL A 250 12.98 -1.37 1.49
CA VAL A 250 13.54 -2.14 2.62
C VAL A 250 12.99 -3.56 2.68
N ILE A 251 11.73 -3.77 2.28
CA ILE A 251 11.17 -5.12 2.14
C ILE A 251 11.94 -5.91 1.08
N GLY A 252 12.33 -5.28 -0.04
CA GLY A 252 13.18 -5.94 -1.04
C GLY A 252 14.51 -6.43 -0.47
N GLU A 253 15.17 -5.60 0.35
CA GLU A 253 16.40 -5.97 1.07
C GLU A 253 16.16 -7.13 2.04
N ILE A 254 15.12 -7.04 2.87
CA ILE A 254 14.73 -8.10 3.82
C ILE A 254 14.46 -9.41 3.08
N MET A 255 13.73 -9.39 1.97
CA MET A 255 13.43 -10.61 1.23
C MET A 255 14.66 -11.21 0.54
N ALA A 256 15.60 -10.38 0.10
CA ALA A 256 16.88 -10.85 -0.43
C ALA A 256 17.71 -11.56 0.65
N ASP A 257 17.80 -10.96 1.85
CA ASP A 257 18.44 -11.54 3.03
C ASP A 257 17.82 -12.89 3.41
N LEU A 258 16.49 -12.95 3.54
CA LEU A 258 15.77 -14.17 3.90
C LEU A 258 15.97 -15.27 2.85
N ALA A 259 16.00 -14.94 1.56
CA ALA A 259 16.24 -15.92 0.51
C ALA A 259 17.68 -16.47 0.54
N GLN A 260 18.68 -15.60 0.76
CA GLN A 260 20.09 -16.00 0.72
C GLN A 260 20.54 -16.69 2.02
N ASN A 261 20.11 -16.16 3.16
CA ASN A 261 20.67 -16.48 4.47
C ASN A 261 19.66 -17.13 5.42
N GLY A 262 18.36 -17.04 5.13
CA GLY A 262 17.29 -17.49 6.03
C GLY A 262 16.97 -16.53 7.18
N GLU A 263 17.73 -15.44 7.32
CA GLU A 263 17.58 -14.40 8.34
C GLU A 263 17.94 -13.03 7.76
N THR A 264 17.53 -11.95 8.46
CA THR A 264 17.84 -10.56 8.10
C THR A 264 18.25 -9.77 9.34
N GLY A 265 19.04 -8.71 9.14
CA GLY A 265 19.43 -7.80 10.22
C GLY A 265 18.31 -6.87 10.70
N HIS A 266 17.21 -6.76 9.94
CA HIS A 266 16.05 -5.95 10.33
C HIS A 266 15.17 -6.69 11.35
N ASP A 267 14.64 -5.97 12.34
CA ASP A 267 13.64 -6.53 13.26
C ASP A 267 12.29 -6.70 12.56
N ILE A 268 12.02 -7.94 12.15
CA ILE A 268 10.75 -8.36 11.54
C ILE A 268 9.86 -9.16 12.50
N GLY A 269 10.12 -9.11 13.81
CA GLY A 269 9.39 -9.88 14.82
C GLY A 269 7.88 -9.62 14.80
N LEU A 270 7.47 -8.39 14.52
CA LEU A 270 6.07 -7.99 14.35
C LEU A 270 5.37 -8.67 13.16
N PHE A 271 6.14 -9.10 12.14
CA PHE A 271 5.62 -9.56 10.86
C PHE A 271 5.63 -11.06 10.68
N ARG A 272 5.99 -11.82 11.72
CA ARG A 272 6.10 -13.28 11.64
C ARG A 272 4.82 -13.92 11.08
N LEU A 273 5.02 -14.97 10.28
CA LEU A 273 3.94 -15.71 9.63
C LEU A 273 3.05 -16.48 10.63
N ASP A 274 3.63 -16.90 11.76
CA ASP A 274 2.99 -17.71 12.79
C ASP A 274 2.33 -16.89 13.92
N ARG A 275 2.32 -15.55 13.83
CA ARG A 275 1.81 -14.70 14.92
C ARG A 275 0.30 -14.85 15.20
N PHE A 276 -0.43 -15.47 14.28
CA PHE A 276 -1.86 -15.78 14.40
C PHE A 276 -2.14 -17.25 14.73
N SER A 277 -1.10 -18.08 14.82
CA SER A 277 -1.22 -19.48 15.26
C SER A 277 -1.39 -19.51 16.78
N ALA A 278 -2.40 -20.25 17.25
CA ALA A 278 -2.67 -20.46 18.68
C ALA A 278 -1.74 -21.51 19.30
#